data_AF-A0A7S3AIE0-F1
#
_entry.id   AF-A0A7S3AIE0-F1
#
_cell.length_a   1.000
_cell.length_b   1.000
_cell.length_c   1.000
_cell.angle_alpha   90.00
_cell.angle_beta   90.00
_cell.angle_gamma   90.00
#
_symmetry.space_group_name_H-M   'P 1'
#
loop_
_entity.id
_entity.type
_entity.pdbx_description
1 polymer ?
#
loop_
_entity_poly.entity_id
_entity_poly.type
_entity_poly.pdbx_seq_one_letter_code
_entity_poly.pdbx_strand_id
1 'polypeptide(L)'
;RLQPGRSSRYVRRHHDAEYGHQRGEINFWIPLTDRGLTQTTLWVESREGADDDHPLAVTLGEIAAFHGSVCRHHVPANASEHMRASLDFRVGIEGYFDPTWQMRGTKEDHRRRCVRL
;
A
#
# COMPACT_ATOMS: atom_id res chain seq x y z
N ARG A 1 -7.19 -2.06 -5.28
CA ARG A 1 -8.24 -1.64 -4.33
C ARG A 1 -9.27 -0.72 -5.00
N LEU A 2 -10.56 -0.89 -4.68
CA LEU A 2 -11.66 -0.01 -5.12
C LEU A 2 -12.22 0.77 -3.92
N GLN A 3 -12.49 2.06 -4.11
CA GLN A 3 -13.15 2.93 -3.14
C GLN A 3 -14.22 3.76 -3.89
N PRO A 4 -15.51 3.60 -3.57
CA PRO A 4 -16.59 4.35 -4.24
C PRO A 4 -16.43 5.88 -4.11
N GLY A 5 -17.11 6.62 -4.99
CA GLY A 5 -17.35 8.05 -4.80
C GLY A 5 -18.32 8.30 -3.64
N ARG A 6 -18.28 9.53 -3.08
CA ARG A 6 -19.02 9.98 -1.88
C ARG A 6 -19.09 8.90 -0.81
N SER A 7 -17.92 8.46 -0.35
CA SER A 7 -17.80 7.34 0.56
C SER A 7 -17.10 7.73 1.86
N SER A 8 -17.69 7.34 2.99
CA SER A 8 -17.03 7.39 4.29
C SER A 8 -16.01 6.25 4.49
N ARG A 9 -15.88 5.33 3.52
CA ARG A 9 -14.87 4.26 3.59
C ARG A 9 -13.48 4.88 3.49
N TYR A 10 -12.61 4.51 4.42
CA TYR A 10 -11.21 4.92 4.45
C TYR A 10 -10.34 3.72 4.81
N VAL A 11 -9.03 3.89 4.68
CA VAL A 11 -8.04 2.94 5.20
C VAL A 11 -7.38 3.60 6.39
N ARG A 12 -7.47 2.98 7.57
CA ARG A 12 -6.84 3.49 8.79
C ARG A 12 -5.32 3.58 8.59
N ARG A 13 -4.68 4.49 9.31
CA ARG A 13 -3.23 4.59 9.36
C ARG A 13 -2.64 3.35 10.02
N HIS A 14 -1.69 2.72 9.33
CA HIS A 14 -1.01 1.50 9.76
C HIS A 14 0.31 1.35 9.01
N HIS A 15 1.18 0.47 9.47
CA HIS A 15 2.22 -0.13 8.64
C HIS A 15 1.94 -1.61 8.42
N ASP A 16 2.40 -2.17 7.30
CA ASP A 16 2.04 -3.52 6.90
C ASP A 16 2.62 -4.60 7.83
N ALA A 17 3.68 -4.30 8.58
CA ALA A 17 4.20 -5.23 9.59
C ALA A 17 3.22 -5.49 10.75
N GLU A 18 2.18 -4.67 10.93
CA GLU A 18 1.05 -4.99 11.83
C GLU A 18 0.24 -6.21 11.34
N TYR A 19 0.38 -6.57 10.07
CA TYR A 19 -0.38 -7.64 9.40
C TYR A 19 0.49 -8.80 8.91
N GLY A 20 1.77 -8.82 9.27
CA GLY A 20 2.67 -9.94 8.98
C GLY A 20 3.66 -9.70 7.86
N HIS A 21 3.66 -8.52 7.26
CA HIS A 21 4.64 -8.17 6.24
C HIS A 21 6.01 -7.87 6.83
N GLN A 22 7.06 -8.28 6.12
CA GLN A 22 8.43 -8.17 6.58
C GLN A 22 9.17 -6.97 5.98
N ARG A 23 10.28 -6.57 6.62
CA ARG A 23 11.11 -5.44 6.16
C ARG A 23 11.74 -5.68 4.79
N GLY A 24 11.89 -6.94 4.35
CA GLY A 24 12.38 -7.30 3.03
C GLY A 24 11.42 -7.04 1.86
N GLU A 25 10.22 -6.52 2.12
CA GLU A 25 9.21 -6.21 1.11
C GLU A 25 9.13 -4.70 0.81
N ILE A 26 9.03 -4.35 -0.47
CA ILE A 26 8.74 -3.00 -0.96
C ILE A 26 7.37 -2.97 -1.62
N ASN A 27 6.56 -1.97 -1.26
CA ASN A 27 5.25 -1.76 -1.84
C ASN A 27 5.36 -0.94 -3.12
N PHE A 28 4.56 -1.33 -4.10
CA PHE A 28 4.34 -0.60 -5.34
C PHE A 28 2.85 -0.27 -5.47
N TRP A 29 2.54 0.99 -5.73
CA TRP A 29 1.17 1.49 -5.82
C TRP A 29 0.94 2.25 -7.13
N ILE A 30 -0.13 1.89 -7.84
CA ILE A 30 -0.48 2.43 -9.16
C ILE A 30 -1.90 2.99 -9.09
N PRO A 31 -2.11 4.29 -9.38
CA PRO A 31 -3.45 4.83 -9.57
C PRO A 31 -4.02 4.32 -10.90
N LEU A 32 -5.26 3.84 -10.88
CA LEU A 32 -6.01 3.47 -12.09
C LEU A 32 -7.11 4.50 -12.41
N THR A 33 -7.28 5.49 -11.55
CA THR A 33 -8.13 6.66 -11.79
C THR A 33 -7.37 7.93 -11.43
N ASP A 34 -7.71 9.03 -12.11
CA ASP A 34 -7.04 10.31 -11.93
C ASP A 34 -7.33 10.89 -10.54
N ARG A 35 -6.27 11.24 -9.79
CA ARG A 35 -6.37 11.82 -8.45
C ARG A 35 -7.07 13.17 -8.42
N GLY A 36 -6.99 13.95 -9.51
CA GLY A 36 -7.68 15.23 -9.65
C GLY A 36 -9.19 15.07 -9.67
N LEU A 37 -9.69 13.94 -10.18
CA LEU A 37 -11.11 13.58 -10.13
C LEU A 37 -11.50 13.02 -8.76
N THR A 38 -10.69 12.10 -8.21
CA THR A 38 -11.05 11.42 -6.96
C THR A 38 -10.83 12.25 -5.71
N GLN A 39 -9.98 13.28 -5.78
CA GLN A 39 -9.59 14.15 -4.66
C GLN A 39 -9.06 13.39 -3.43
N THR A 40 -8.60 12.15 -3.63
CA THR A 40 -8.01 11.29 -2.59
C THR A 40 -6.96 10.38 -3.21
N THR A 41 -5.90 10.11 -2.45
CA THR A 41 -4.75 9.29 -2.83
C THR A 41 -4.25 8.51 -1.61
N LEU A 42 -3.22 7.68 -1.81
CA LEU A 42 -2.48 7.06 -0.71
C LEU A 42 -1.56 8.09 -0.06
N TRP A 43 -1.57 8.13 1.28
CA TRP A 43 -0.69 8.95 2.09
C TRP A 43 0.32 8.07 2.80
N VAL A 44 1.59 8.48 2.84
CA VAL A 44 2.70 7.68 3.38
C VAL A 44 3.67 8.60 4.13
N GLU A 45 4.22 8.12 5.25
CA GLU A 45 5.36 8.78 5.92
C GLU A 45 6.57 8.89 4.98
N SER A 46 7.38 9.94 5.14
CA SER A 46 8.60 10.11 4.34
C SER A 46 9.67 9.06 4.65
N ARG A 47 9.69 8.56 5.89
CA ARG A 47 10.55 7.48 6.40
C ARG A 47 9.93 6.86 7.66
N GLU A 48 10.43 5.69 8.03
CA GLU A 48 10.00 4.96 9.23
C GLU A 48 9.97 5.88 10.47
N GLY A 49 8.79 6.03 11.08
CA GLY A 49 8.61 6.75 12.33
C GLY A 49 8.74 8.26 12.25
N ALA A 50 8.67 8.84 11.05
CA ALA A 50 8.69 10.30 10.90
C ALA A 50 7.37 10.99 11.27
N ASP A 51 6.25 10.24 11.29
CA ASP A 51 4.91 10.76 11.57
C ASP A 51 4.53 11.99 10.71
N ASP A 52 5.05 12.06 9.49
CA ASP A 52 4.87 13.16 8.53
C ASP A 52 4.15 12.66 7.26
N ASP A 53 2.90 12.23 7.37
CA ASP A 53 2.17 11.68 6.22
C ASP A 53 2.09 12.69 5.05
N HIS A 54 2.59 12.28 3.88
CA HIS A 54 2.51 13.05 2.64
C HIS A 54 1.64 12.33 1.59
N PRO A 55 0.87 13.06 0.77
CA PRO A 55 0.11 12.43 -0.30
C PRO A 55 1.06 11.95 -1.40
N LEU A 56 0.89 10.72 -1.89
CA LEU A 56 1.61 10.26 -3.06
C LEU A 56 1.15 11.04 -4.29
N ALA A 57 2.07 11.85 -4.81
CA ALA A 57 1.85 12.73 -5.94
C ALA A 57 2.08 12.04 -7.30
N VAL A 58 1.57 10.81 -7.46
CA VAL A 58 1.61 10.07 -8.74
C VAL A 58 0.35 10.32 -9.58
N THR A 59 0.48 10.12 -10.88
CA THR A 59 -0.57 10.29 -11.90
C THR A 59 -0.75 9.02 -12.73
N LEU A 60 -1.71 8.99 -13.66
CA LEU A 60 -1.97 7.82 -14.48
C LEU A 60 -0.74 7.44 -15.31
N GLY A 61 -0.36 6.16 -15.27
CA GLY A 61 0.84 5.64 -15.95
C GLY A 61 2.10 5.65 -15.08
N GLU A 62 2.06 6.27 -13.90
CA GLU A 62 3.16 6.28 -12.94
C GLU A 62 2.95 5.22 -11.84
N ILE A 63 4.06 4.87 -11.18
CA ILE A 63 4.08 3.93 -10.05
C ILE A 63 4.85 4.56 -8.90
N ALA A 64 4.29 4.51 -7.69
CA ALA A 64 4.99 4.88 -6.48
C ALA A 64 5.58 3.64 -5.80
N ALA A 65 6.83 3.75 -5.35
CA ALA A 65 7.46 2.74 -4.50
C ALA A 65 7.64 3.31 -3.08
N PHE A 66 7.34 2.52 -2.05
CA PHE A 66 7.53 2.92 -0.65
C PHE A 66 7.71 1.70 0.26
N HIS A 67 8.28 1.91 1.45
CA HIS A 67 8.58 0.83 2.39
C HIS A 67 7.40 0.58 3.34
N GLY A 68 6.29 0.04 2.80
CA GLY A 68 5.01 -0.05 3.51
C GLY A 68 5.02 -0.95 4.75
N SER A 69 5.99 -1.86 4.90
CA SER A 69 6.17 -2.68 6.12
C SER A 69 6.56 -1.86 7.35
N VAL A 70 7.23 -0.72 7.16
CA VAL A 70 7.74 0.13 8.26
C VAL A 70 7.22 1.56 8.23
N CYS A 71 6.98 2.13 7.04
CA CYS A 71 6.37 3.45 6.91
C CYS A 71 4.86 3.34 7.05
N ARG A 72 4.30 4.13 7.95
CA ARG A 72 2.85 4.22 8.10
C ARG A 72 2.23 4.85 6.86
N HIS A 73 1.06 4.35 6.51
CA HIS A 73 0.31 4.83 5.37
C HIS A 73 -1.19 4.68 5.59
N HIS A 74 -1.97 5.49 4.89
CA HIS A 74 -3.42 5.52 5.01
C HIS A 74 -4.07 6.05 3.74
N VAL A 75 -5.37 5.85 3.60
CA VAL A 75 -6.15 6.48 2.52
C VAL A 75 -7.34 7.18 3.14
N PRO A 76 -7.46 8.51 3.01
CA PRO A 76 -8.63 9.25 3.45
C PRO A 76 -9.92 8.79 2.77
N ALA A 77 -11.04 9.17 3.37
CA ALA A 77 -12.36 9.01 2.75
C ALA A 77 -12.43 9.73 1.40
N ASN A 78 -13.24 9.21 0.47
CA ASN A 78 -13.38 9.80 -0.86
C ASN A 78 -14.60 10.72 -0.89
N ALA A 79 -14.35 12.03 -0.89
CA ALA A 79 -15.41 13.05 -0.92
C ALA A 79 -15.96 13.34 -2.32
N SER A 80 -15.27 12.92 -3.38
CA SER A 80 -15.65 13.19 -4.78
C SER A 80 -16.73 12.22 -5.30
N GLU A 81 -17.37 12.55 -6.43
CA GLU A 81 -18.29 11.61 -7.11
C GLU A 81 -17.59 10.42 -7.77
N HIS A 82 -16.28 10.50 -7.95
CA HIS A 82 -15.55 9.59 -8.81
C HIS A 82 -15.00 8.43 -7.99
N MET A 83 -15.18 7.20 -8.49
CA MET A 83 -14.57 6.03 -7.87
C MET A 83 -13.05 6.13 -7.93
N ARG A 84 -12.38 5.87 -6.79
CA ARG A 84 -10.94 5.66 -6.76
C ARG A 84 -10.63 4.18 -7.00
N ALA A 85 -9.86 3.90 -8.04
CA ALA A 85 -9.31 2.56 -8.30
C ALA A 85 -7.79 2.62 -8.28
N SER A 86 -7.15 1.62 -7.69
CA SER A 86 -5.70 1.46 -7.68
C SER A 86 -5.31 -0.01 -7.76
N LEU A 87 -4.09 -0.29 -8.19
CA LEU A 87 -3.44 -1.60 -8.04
C LEU A 87 -2.26 -1.45 -7.08
N ASP A 88 -2.06 -2.45 -6.23
CA ASP A 88 -0.92 -2.50 -5.33
C ASP A 88 -0.36 -3.92 -5.25
N PHE A 89 0.95 -4.03 -5.20
CA PHE A 89 1.67 -5.28 -4.99
C PHE A 89 2.94 -5.03 -4.18
N ARG A 90 3.54 -6.11 -3.68
CA ARG A 90 4.81 -6.07 -2.95
C ARG A 90 5.84 -6.93 -3.65
N VAL A 91 7.10 -6.50 -3.60
CA VAL A 91 8.23 -7.28 -4.10
C VAL A 91 9.17 -7.56 -2.93
N GLY A 92 9.49 -8.84 -2.73
CA GLY A 92 10.55 -9.26 -1.81
C GLY A 92 11.91 -9.04 -2.46
N ILE A 93 12.80 -8.31 -1.77
CA ILE A 93 14.15 -8.02 -2.26
C ILE A 93 15.10 -9.13 -1.83
N GLU A 94 15.83 -9.70 -2.80
CA GLU A 94 16.85 -10.72 -2.51
C GLU A 94 17.87 -10.21 -1.48
N GLY A 95 18.25 -11.07 -0.54
CA GLY A 95 19.13 -10.74 0.58
C GLY A 95 18.45 -10.05 1.77
N TYR A 96 17.26 -9.47 1.59
CA TYR A 96 16.48 -8.83 2.66
C TYR A 96 15.17 -9.56 2.98
N PHE A 97 14.62 -10.26 2.00
CA PHE A 97 13.41 -11.07 2.15
C PHE A 97 13.75 -12.42 2.78
N ASP A 98 13.16 -12.69 3.94
CA ASP A 98 13.19 -13.98 4.61
C ASP A 98 12.03 -14.84 4.08
N PRO A 99 12.32 -15.90 3.30
CA PRO A 99 11.29 -16.79 2.75
C PRO A 99 10.67 -17.70 3.81
N THR A 100 11.20 -17.72 5.03
CA THR A 100 10.72 -18.50 6.18
C THR A 100 9.99 -17.63 7.20
N TRP A 101 9.86 -16.32 6.94
CA TRP A 101 9.19 -15.39 7.83
C TRP A 101 7.74 -15.82 8.11
N GLN A 102 7.39 -15.79 9.39
CA GLN A 102 6.02 -16.01 9.87
C GLN A 102 5.71 -15.04 10.99
N MET A 103 4.56 -14.36 10.90
CA MET A 103 4.03 -13.64 12.05
C MET A 103 3.37 -14.64 13.02
N ARG A 104 3.83 -14.66 14.26
CA ARG A 104 3.23 -15.49 15.31
C ARG A 104 1.78 -15.05 15.54
N GLY A 105 0.83 -15.96 15.32
CA GLY A 105 -0.59 -15.74 15.62
C GLY A 105 -1.50 -15.36 14.44
N THR A 106 -0.96 -15.24 13.22
CA THR A 106 -1.77 -15.04 12.00
C THR A 106 -1.98 -16.36 11.24
N LYS A 107 -3.21 -16.61 10.78
CA LYS A 107 -3.60 -17.82 10.02
C LYS A 107 -3.33 -17.72 8.51
N GLU A 108 -3.02 -16.54 8.01
CA GLU A 108 -2.78 -16.28 6.59
C GLU A 108 -1.31 -16.59 6.27
N ASP A 109 -1.02 -17.87 6.01
CA ASP A 109 0.19 -18.27 5.32
C ASP A 109 0.04 -17.87 3.85
N HIS A 110 0.81 -16.88 3.40
CA HIS A 110 0.87 -16.47 2.00
C HIS A 110 1.38 -17.65 1.17
N ARG A 111 0.46 -18.51 0.69
CA ARG A 111 0.78 -19.70 -0.11
C ARG A 111 1.75 -19.34 -1.22
N ARG A 112 2.99 -19.83 -1.10
CA ARG A 112 4.04 -19.55 -2.08
C ARG A 112 3.79 -20.36 -3.35
N ARG A 113 3.77 -19.68 -4.50
CA ARG A 113 3.77 -20.29 -5.82
C ARG A 113 4.95 -19.79 -6.63
N CYS A 114 5.80 -20.68 -7.10
CA CYS A 114 6.80 -20.36 -8.10
C CYS A 114 6.12 -20.38 -9.48
N VAL A 115 6.22 -19.26 -10.22
CA VAL A 115 5.80 -19.18 -11.62
C VAL A 115 7.08 -19.12 -12.45
N ARG A 116 7.27 -20.09 -13.33
CA ARG A 116 8.34 -20.10 -14.33
C ARG A 116 7.71 -19.77 -15.68
N LEU A 117 8.37 -18.91 -16.46
CA LEU A 117 8.00 -18.63 -17.85
C LEU A 117 8.40 -19.79 -18.76
#